data_AF-A0A3R7QLN9-F1
#
_entry.id   AF-A0A3R7QLN9-F1
#
_cell.length_a   1.000
_cell.length_b   1.000
_cell.length_c   1.000
_cell.angle_alpha   90.00
_cell.angle_beta   90.00
_cell.angle_gamma   90.00
#
_symmetry.space_group_name_H-M   'P 1'
#
loop_
_entity.id
_entity.type
_entity.pdbx_description
1 polymer ?
#
loop_
_entity_poly.entity_id
_entity_poly.type
_entity_poly.pdbx_seq_one_letter_code
_entity_poly.pdbx_strand_id
1 'polypeptide(L)'
;MESLKLGLTGVEAALERWTEGREKWQVVAGSATLTLAAMALGNLYANRADVKDDVRAWVFRVLRSIPPVKRYIQKQLDQSRKGNYAWQDGKISGGAFSGSNDDLSEVLLKVYGMTALTNPLHADMFPGVRKMEAEIVRMSLSLFHGDEEACDAWVLVALVSSFVDGRAVGEMTSGGSESILMAMKAMRDWGREVKGVKQAEVVMSVTGHSAFDKSASLLGMKIRKGSGSYAHHTTYHALSPPSPLPPLFPPSLFTSRQRWLHGSIFIVFEKG
;
A
#
# COMPACT_ATOMS: atom_id res chain seq x y z
N MET A 1 -18.25 -3.97 -66.90
CA MET A 1 -17.76 -5.37 -66.83
C MET A 1 -16.43 -5.57 -67.57
N GLU A 2 -16.14 -4.83 -68.64
CA GLU A 2 -14.84 -4.89 -69.33
C GLU A 2 -13.67 -4.26 -68.56
N SER A 3 -13.89 -3.16 -67.83
CA SER A 3 -12.84 -2.48 -67.04
C SER A 3 -12.26 -3.35 -65.91
N LEU A 4 -13.09 -4.19 -65.30
CA LEU A 4 -12.67 -5.17 -64.27
C LEU A 4 -11.85 -6.32 -64.87
N LYS A 5 -12.16 -6.73 -66.11
CA LYS A 5 -11.40 -7.76 -66.83
C LYS A 5 -10.00 -7.28 -67.21
N LEU A 6 -9.87 -6.02 -67.65
CA LEU A 6 -8.58 -5.41 -67.97
C LEU A 6 -7.65 -5.32 -66.74
N GLY A 7 -8.22 -5.05 -65.56
CA GLY A 7 -7.49 -5.01 -64.30
C GLY A 7 -6.99 -6.39 -63.85
N LEU A 8 -7.82 -7.44 -63.99
CA LEU A 8 -7.48 -8.81 -63.64
C LEU A 8 -6.33 -9.37 -64.50
N THR A 9 -6.35 -9.12 -65.81
CA THR A 9 -5.28 -9.55 -66.72
C THR A 9 -3.92 -8.90 -66.41
N GLY A 10 -3.92 -7.65 -65.92
CA GLY A 10 -2.69 -6.97 -65.51
C GLY A 10 -2.12 -7.52 -64.20
N VAL A 11 -2.98 -7.95 -63.27
CA VAL A 11 -2.58 -8.57 -62.00
C VAL A 11 -2.01 -9.96 -62.23
N GLU A 12 -2.62 -10.76 -63.11
CA GLU A 12 -2.13 -12.09 -63.49
C GLU A 12 -0.73 -12.02 -64.10
N ALA A 13 -0.51 -11.13 -65.07
CA ALA A 13 0.80 -10.92 -65.69
C ALA A 13 1.87 -10.44 -64.69
N ALA A 14 1.49 -9.63 -63.70
CA ALA A 14 2.39 -9.18 -62.65
C ALA A 14 2.74 -10.31 -61.66
N LEU A 15 1.77 -11.18 -61.35
CA LEU A 15 1.96 -12.34 -60.48
C LEU A 15 2.88 -13.36 -61.13
N GLU A 16 2.63 -13.68 -62.41
CA GLU A 16 3.47 -14.59 -63.19
C GLU A 16 4.93 -14.11 -63.22
N ARG A 17 5.15 -12.83 -63.54
CA ARG A 17 6.48 -12.19 -63.54
C ARG A 17 7.13 -12.19 -62.15
N TRP A 18 6.36 -12.11 -61.07
CA TRP A 18 6.88 -12.16 -59.71
C TRP A 18 7.23 -13.57 -59.25
N THR A 19 6.50 -14.58 -59.75
CA THR A 19 6.72 -16.00 -59.47
C THR A 19 7.78 -16.65 -60.37
N GLU A 20 8.07 -16.07 -61.53
CA GLU A 20 9.08 -16.57 -62.48
C GLU A 20 10.46 -16.68 -61.82
N GLY A 21 11.04 -17.88 -61.87
CA GLY A 21 12.38 -18.17 -61.34
C GLY A 21 12.49 -18.28 -59.82
N ARG A 22 11.39 -18.22 -59.06
CA ARG A 22 11.40 -18.40 -57.59
C ARG A 22 11.05 -19.84 -57.20
N GLU A 23 11.69 -20.33 -56.13
CA GLU A 23 11.34 -21.62 -55.55
C GLU A 23 10.00 -21.55 -54.81
N LYS A 24 9.26 -22.67 -54.78
CA LYS A 24 7.89 -22.74 -54.24
C LYS A 24 7.76 -22.16 -52.81
N TRP A 25 8.76 -22.39 -51.95
CA TRP A 25 8.75 -21.88 -50.58
C TRP A 25 8.88 -20.36 -50.49
N GLN A 26 9.56 -19.71 -51.45
CA GLN A 26 9.74 -18.26 -51.47
C GLN A 26 8.42 -17.55 -51.82
N VAL A 27 7.63 -18.17 -52.70
CA VAL A 27 6.29 -17.69 -53.07
C VAL A 27 5.34 -17.81 -51.87
N VAL A 28 5.38 -18.93 -51.14
CA VAL A 28 4.60 -19.14 -49.92
C VAL A 28 5.04 -18.17 -48.82
N ALA A 29 6.34 -17.99 -48.61
CA ALA A 29 6.86 -17.04 -47.62
C ALA A 29 6.48 -15.60 -47.96
N GLY A 30 6.56 -15.20 -49.23
CA GLY A 30 6.21 -13.86 -49.68
C GLY A 30 4.71 -13.57 -49.56
N SER A 31 3.84 -14.50 -49.95
CA SER A 31 2.39 -14.35 -49.79
C SER A 31 1.94 -14.35 -48.33
N ALA A 32 2.54 -15.20 -47.48
CA ALA A 32 2.30 -15.18 -46.04
C ALA A 32 2.77 -13.86 -45.41
N THR A 33 3.94 -13.34 -45.80
CA THR A 33 4.47 -12.07 -45.30
C THR A 33 3.58 -10.89 -45.72
N LEU A 34 3.11 -10.88 -46.97
CA LEU A 34 2.20 -9.84 -47.47
C LEU A 34 0.86 -9.86 -46.73
N THR A 35 0.33 -11.05 -46.45
CA THR A 35 -0.93 -11.22 -45.70
C THR A 35 -0.77 -10.73 -44.26
N LEU A 36 0.33 -11.10 -43.59
CA LEU A 36 0.63 -10.61 -42.24
C LEU A 36 0.87 -9.11 -42.20
N ALA A 37 1.54 -8.53 -43.21
CA ALA A 37 1.74 -7.10 -43.33
C ALA A 37 0.42 -6.34 -43.54
N ALA A 38 -0.48 -6.87 -44.37
CA ALA A 38 -1.81 -6.31 -44.59
C ALA A 38 -2.68 -6.40 -43.32
N MET A 39 -2.63 -7.53 -42.59
CA MET A 39 -3.30 -7.67 -41.29
C MET A 39 -2.73 -6.69 -40.25
N ALA A 40 -1.40 -6.52 -40.19
CA ALA A 40 -0.76 -5.57 -39.31
C ALA A 40 -1.16 -4.12 -39.65
N LEU A 41 -1.18 -3.74 -40.93
CA LEU A 41 -1.64 -2.43 -41.40
C LEU A 41 -3.12 -2.18 -41.11
N GLY A 42 -3.97 -3.20 -41.29
CA GLY A 42 -5.40 -3.13 -40.95
C GLY A 42 -5.62 -2.92 -39.46
N ASN A 43 -4.87 -3.65 -38.61
CA ASN A 43 -4.91 -3.48 -37.16
C ASN A 43 -4.43 -2.07 -36.73
N LEU A 44 -3.40 -1.55 -37.40
CA LEU A 44 -2.89 -0.18 -37.17
C LEU A 44 -3.90 0.90 -37.59
N TYR A 45 -4.70 0.67 -38.63
CA TYR A 45 -5.70 1.63 -39.10
C TYR A 45 -6.93 1.69 -38.19
N ALA A 46 -7.37 0.55 -37.65
CA ALA A 46 -8.56 0.45 -36.81
C ALA A 46 -8.39 1.08 -35.41
N ASN A 47 -7.18 1.09 -34.84
CA ASN A 47 -6.91 1.52 -33.46
C ASN A 47 -6.25 2.92 -33.33
N ARG A 48 -6.71 3.92 -34.10
CA ARG A 48 -6.09 5.27 -34.19
C ARG A 48 -5.85 6.02 -32.87
N ALA A 49 -6.55 5.72 -31.78
CA ALA A 49 -6.38 6.41 -30.49
C ALA A 49 -5.14 5.93 -29.71
N ASP A 50 -4.63 4.72 -29.98
CA ASP A 50 -3.60 4.04 -29.18
C ASP A 50 -2.23 3.95 -29.88
N VAL A 51 -2.19 4.22 -31.20
CA VAL A 51 -0.98 4.05 -32.03
C VAL A 51 0.23 4.83 -31.52
N LYS A 52 0.03 6.02 -30.94
CA LYS A 52 1.14 6.82 -30.42
C LYS A 52 1.78 6.16 -29.19
N ASP A 53 0.98 5.59 -28.30
CA ASP A 53 1.46 4.95 -27.08
C ASP A 53 2.04 3.57 -27.37
N ASP A 54 1.46 2.82 -28.31
CA ASP A 54 2.00 1.55 -28.80
C ASP A 54 3.34 1.72 -29.51
N VAL A 55 3.44 2.70 -30.43
CA VAL A 55 4.69 3.01 -31.13
C VAL A 55 5.72 3.52 -30.13
N ARG A 56 5.34 4.38 -29.19
CA ARG A 56 6.21 4.85 -28.11
C ARG A 56 6.72 3.70 -27.26
N ALA A 57 5.85 2.80 -26.81
CA ALA A 57 6.20 1.63 -26.02
C ALA A 57 7.11 0.65 -26.79
N TRP A 58 6.86 0.47 -28.09
CA TRP A 58 7.71 -0.31 -28.98
C TRP A 58 9.10 0.35 -29.13
N VAL A 59 9.16 1.65 -29.41
CA VAL A 59 10.41 2.41 -29.50
C VAL A 59 11.21 2.30 -28.21
N PHE A 60 10.59 2.47 -27.04
CA PHE A 60 11.26 2.31 -25.75
C PHE A 60 11.72 0.88 -25.47
N ARG A 61 10.96 -0.14 -25.91
CA ARG A 61 11.39 -1.54 -25.84
C ARG A 61 12.64 -1.78 -26.69
N VAL A 62 12.64 -1.32 -27.93
CA VAL A 62 13.80 -1.43 -28.83
C VAL A 62 15.00 -0.70 -28.26
N LEU A 63 14.84 0.56 -27.83
CA LEU A 63 15.88 1.36 -27.19
C LEU A 63 16.49 0.67 -25.97
N ARG A 64 15.67 0.10 -25.07
CA ARG A 64 16.19 -0.62 -23.88
C ARG A 64 16.92 -1.91 -24.22
N SER A 65 16.61 -2.54 -25.35
CA SER A 65 17.28 -3.76 -25.81
C SER A 65 18.67 -3.50 -26.41
N ILE A 66 18.99 -2.25 -26.76
CA ILE A 66 20.29 -1.87 -27.30
C ILE A 66 21.37 -2.05 -26.20
N PRO A 67 22.44 -2.84 -26.42
CA PRO A 67 23.45 -3.14 -25.40
C PRO A 67 24.07 -1.92 -24.68
N PRO A 68 24.48 -0.84 -25.37
CA PRO A 68 24.99 0.35 -24.67
C PRO A 68 23.94 1.05 -23.79
N VAL A 69 22.66 1.05 -24.19
CA VAL A 69 21.57 1.62 -23.38
C VAL A 69 21.33 0.78 -22.14
N LYS A 70 21.26 -0.55 -22.28
CA LYS A 70 21.15 -1.48 -21.15
C LYS A 70 22.31 -1.31 -20.15
N ARG A 71 23.55 -1.20 -20.66
CA ARG A 71 24.74 -0.95 -19.82
C ARG A 71 24.65 0.39 -19.10
N TYR A 72 24.17 1.44 -19.78
CA TYR A 72 24.00 2.76 -19.17
C TYR A 72 22.94 2.72 -18.06
N ILE A 73 21.78 2.11 -18.29
CA ILE A 73 20.72 1.94 -17.29
C ILE A 73 21.25 1.15 -16.09
N GLN A 74 21.91 0.02 -16.34
CA GLN A 74 22.48 -0.80 -15.26
C GLN A 74 23.51 -0.01 -14.45
N LYS A 75 24.40 0.73 -15.12
CA LYS A 75 25.38 1.60 -14.47
C LYS A 75 24.72 2.66 -13.58
N GLN A 76 23.64 3.28 -14.04
CA GLN A 76 22.89 4.26 -13.24
C GLN A 76 22.23 3.62 -12.02
N LEU A 77 21.60 2.44 -12.19
CA LEU A 77 21.03 1.68 -11.07
C LEU A 77 22.09 1.31 -10.04
N ASP A 78 23.25 0.82 -10.48
CA ASP A 78 24.36 0.45 -9.60
C ASP A 78 24.95 1.68 -8.89
N GLN A 79 24.98 2.84 -9.55
CA GLN A 79 25.37 4.12 -8.94
C GLN A 79 24.36 4.57 -7.88
N SER A 80 23.06 4.52 -8.16
CA SER A 80 22.02 4.86 -7.18
C SER A 80 21.99 3.93 -5.97
N ARG A 81 22.43 2.67 -6.14
CA ARG A 81 22.51 1.69 -5.05
C ARG A 81 23.65 1.95 -4.06
N LYS A 82 24.68 2.69 -4.48
CA LYS A 82 25.81 3.06 -3.63
C LYS A 82 25.41 4.18 -2.68
N GLY A 83 24.74 3.81 -1.59
CA GLY A 83 24.68 4.67 -0.40
C GLY A 83 26.07 4.80 0.22
N ASN A 84 26.35 5.93 0.86
CA ASN A 84 27.65 6.20 1.51
C ASN A 84 27.84 5.42 2.83
N TYR A 85 26.88 4.57 3.21
CA TYR A 85 26.87 3.91 4.51
C TYR A 85 26.66 2.40 4.35
N ALA A 86 27.57 1.62 4.93
CA ALA A 86 27.47 0.17 5.03
C ALA A 86 26.52 -0.19 6.18
N TRP A 87 25.21 -0.09 5.94
CA TRP A 87 24.19 -0.37 6.95
C TRP A 87 24.20 -1.84 7.40
N GLN A 88 24.71 -2.73 6.56
CA GLN A 88 24.91 -4.15 6.85
C GLN A 88 25.91 -4.40 7.98
N ASP A 89 26.82 -3.46 8.24
CA ASP A 89 27.80 -3.56 9.32
C ASP A 89 27.18 -3.34 10.71
N GLY A 90 25.88 -3.06 10.81
CA GLY A 90 25.17 -2.83 12.08
C GLY A 90 25.54 -1.52 12.78
N LYS A 91 26.29 -0.63 12.11
CA LYS A 91 26.78 0.65 12.67
C LYS A 91 25.78 1.80 12.53
N ILE A 92 24.62 1.56 11.93
CA ILE A 92 23.58 2.57 11.74
C ILE A 92 22.45 2.30 12.74
N SER A 93 22.11 3.32 13.52
CA SER A 93 20.94 3.26 14.41
C SER A 93 19.66 3.29 13.61
N GLY A 94 18.84 2.23 13.72
CA GLY A 94 17.62 2.08 12.92
C GLY A 94 17.90 2.04 11.42
N GLY A 95 17.03 2.63 10.62
CA GLY A 95 17.17 2.71 9.16
C GLY A 95 16.83 1.40 8.44
N ALA A 96 17.55 0.32 8.75
CA ALA A 96 17.28 -1.03 8.27
C ALA A 96 17.16 -2.00 9.45
N PHE A 97 15.98 -2.60 9.61
CA PHE A 97 15.64 -3.41 10.80
C PHE A 97 16.06 -4.87 10.71
N SER A 98 16.27 -5.40 9.50
CA SER A 98 16.79 -6.74 9.26
C SER A 98 18.10 -6.65 8.48
N GLY A 99 19.21 -6.92 9.16
CA GLY A 99 20.55 -6.97 8.56
C GLY A 99 20.80 -8.31 7.87
N SER A 100 21.18 -8.27 6.59
CA SER A 100 22.01 -9.30 5.92
C SER A 100 21.56 -10.76 6.04
N ASN A 101 20.27 -11.04 6.16
CA ASN A 101 19.76 -12.40 5.96
C ASN A 101 19.34 -12.52 4.49
N ASP A 102 20.19 -13.20 3.71
CA ASP A 102 19.97 -13.42 2.28
C ASP A 102 18.68 -14.22 2.05
N ASP A 103 18.35 -15.18 2.93
CA ASP A 103 17.13 -15.99 2.83
C ASP A 103 15.86 -15.14 3.00
N LEU A 104 15.86 -14.22 3.97
CA LEU A 104 14.73 -13.30 4.16
C LEU A 104 14.57 -12.36 2.96
N SER A 105 15.68 -11.85 2.44
CA SER A 105 15.70 -10.96 1.29
C SER A 105 15.16 -11.67 0.04
N GLU A 106 15.54 -12.93 -0.17
CA GLU A 106 15.03 -13.76 -1.27
C GLU A 106 13.52 -13.95 -1.17
N VAL A 107 13.01 -14.30 0.02
CA VAL A 107 11.56 -14.46 0.24
C VAL A 107 10.82 -13.15 0.00
N LEU A 108 11.30 -12.03 0.52
CA LEU A 108 10.68 -10.72 0.31
C LEU A 108 10.64 -10.32 -1.16
N LEU A 109 11.75 -10.50 -1.88
CA LEU A 109 11.83 -10.21 -3.32
C LEU A 109 10.91 -11.11 -4.14
N LYS A 110 10.81 -12.40 -3.77
CA LYS A 110 9.90 -13.34 -4.43
C LYS A 110 8.44 -12.94 -4.22
N VAL A 111 8.03 -12.65 -2.99
CA VAL A 111 6.66 -12.20 -2.68
C VAL A 111 6.37 -10.89 -3.40
N TYR A 112 7.29 -9.92 -3.36
CA TYR A 112 7.15 -8.67 -4.08
C TYR A 112 6.99 -8.89 -5.58
N GLY A 113 7.82 -9.76 -6.20
CA GLY A 113 7.69 -10.09 -7.61
C GLY A 113 6.33 -10.70 -7.98
N MET A 114 5.72 -11.45 -7.06
CA MET A 114 4.38 -12.03 -7.25
C MET A 114 3.26 -10.99 -7.08
N THR A 115 3.45 -9.97 -6.24
CA THR A 115 2.39 -9.00 -5.88
C THR A 115 2.61 -7.58 -6.41
N ALA A 116 3.72 -7.30 -7.11
CA ALA A 116 4.13 -5.94 -7.49
C ALA A 116 3.09 -5.16 -8.32
N LEU A 117 2.24 -5.87 -9.07
CA LEU A 117 1.21 -5.28 -9.93
C LEU A 117 -0.20 -5.42 -9.36
N THR A 118 -0.32 -5.88 -8.12
CA THR A 118 -1.61 -5.98 -7.44
C THR A 118 -2.02 -4.62 -6.89
N ASN A 119 -3.32 -4.35 -6.92
CA ASN A 119 -3.90 -3.16 -6.33
C ASN A 119 -5.01 -3.58 -5.36
N PRO A 120 -4.81 -3.46 -4.04
CA PRO A 120 -5.79 -3.90 -3.04
C PRO A 120 -7.16 -3.20 -3.14
N LEU A 121 -7.27 -2.07 -3.86
CA LEU A 121 -8.55 -1.43 -4.18
C LEU A 121 -9.50 -2.35 -4.96
N HIS A 122 -8.95 -3.24 -5.80
CA HIS A 122 -9.71 -4.19 -6.61
C HIS A 122 -9.69 -5.58 -5.97
N ALA A 123 -10.46 -5.73 -4.90
CA ALA A 123 -10.53 -6.96 -4.10
C ALA A 123 -11.07 -8.18 -4.89
N ASP A 124 -11.92 -7.92 -5.87
CA ASP A 124 -12.47 -8.89 -6.81
C ASP A 124 -11.39 -9.46 -7.74
N MET A 125 -10.48 -8.60 -8.22
CA MET A 125 -9.37 -9.02 -9.09
C MET A 125 -8.20 -9.62 -8.30
N PHE A 126 -7.95 -9.16 -7.07
CA PHE A 126 -6.80 -9.55 -6.25
C PHE A 126 -7.21 -10.08 -4.86
N PRO A 127 -8.03 -11.15 -4.77
CA PRO A 127 -8.52 -11.68 -3.49
C PRO A 127 -7.40 -12.21 -2.60
N GLY A 128 -6.29 -12.69 -3.18
CA GLY A 128 -5.14 -13.17 -2.44
C GLY A 128 -4.47 -12.09 -1.58
N VAL A 129 -4.36 -10.86 -2.09
CA VAL A 129 -3.73 -9.75 -1.35
C VAL A 129 -4.63 -9.27 -0.23
N ARG A 130 -5.94 -9.16 -0.48
CA ARG A 130 -6.91 -8.83 0.56
C ARG A 130 -6.93 -9.87 1.69
N LYS A 131 -6.81 -11.15 1.35
CA LYS A 131 -6.65 -12.22 2.34
C LYS A 131 -5.38 -12.05 3.17
N MET A 132 -4.23 -11.78 2.52
CA MET A 132 -2.97 -11.53 3.23
C MET A 132 -3.07 -10.35 4.20
N GLU A 133 -3.69 -9.23 3.78
CA GLU A 133 -3.92 -8.08 4.65
C GLU A 133 -4.78 -8.42 5.87
N ALA A 134 -5.89 -9.14 5.66
CA ALA A 134 -6.76 -9.57 6.75
C ALA A 134 -6.04 -10.51 7.75
N GLU A 135 -5.21 -11.43 7.24
CA GLU A 135 -4.42 -12.34 8.09
C GLU A 135 -3.33 -11.60 8.87
N ILE A 136 -2.64 -10.63 8.27
CA ILE A 136 -1.64 -9.79 8.95
C ILE A 136 -2.28 -8.99 10.09
N VAL A 137 -3.44 -8.39 9.84
CA VAL A 137 -4.22 -7.69 10.87
C VAL A 137 -4.60 -8.66 11.98
N ARG A 138 -5.11 -9.84 11.64
CA ARG A 138 -5.51 -10.84 12.65
C ARG A 138 -4.32 -11.31 13.50
N MET A 139 -3.18 -11.63 12.89
CA MET A 139 -1.97 -12.04 13.61
C MET A 139 -1.49 -10.94 14.55
N SER A 140 -1.55 -9.68 14.10
CA SER A 140 -1.16 -8.51 14.90
C SER A 140 -2.11 -8.32 16.08
N LEU A 141 -3.43 -8.43 15.87
CA LEU A 141 -4.41 -8.37 16.95
C LEU A 141 -4.20 -9.49 17.97
N SER A 142 -3.96 -10.73 17.53
CA SER A 142 -3.65 -11.83 18.45
C SER A 142 -2.34 -11.63 19.22
N LEU A 143 -1.32 -11.02 18.60
CA LEU A 143 -0.08 -10.64 19.28
C LEU A 143 -0.31 -9.62 20.41
N PHE A 144 -1.31 -8.74 20.24
CA PHE A 144 -1.70 -7.73 21.22
C PHE A 144 -2.91 -8.13 22.07
N HIS A 145 -3.31 -9.40 22.08
CA HIS A 145 -4.44 -9.94 22.86
C HIS A 145 -5.81 -9.28 22.54
N GLY A 146 -6.04 -8.90 21.27
CA GLY A 146 -7.29 -8.26 20.81
C GLY A 146 -8.51 -9.20 20.74
N ASP A 147 -8.31 -10.48 21.04
CA ASP A 147 -9.29 -11.57 21.08
C ASP A 147 -9.88 -11.83 22.48
N GLU A 148 -9.22 -11.38 23.54
CA GLU A 148 -9.87 -11.28 24.85
C GLU A 148 -10.95 -10.20 24.78
N GLU A 149 -12.02 -10.28 25.58
CA GLU A 149 -13.01 -9.20 25.71
C GLU A 149 -12.28 -7.93 26.15
N ALA A 150 -11.76 -7.15 25.20
CA ALA A 150 -10.97 -5.96 25.44
C ALA A 150 -11.86 -4.76 25.83
N CYS A 151 -12.92 -5.06 26.60
CA CYS A 151 -13.92 -4.11 27.06
C CYS A 151 -13.39 -3.16 28.14
N ASP A 152 -12.27 -3.47 28.80
CA ASP A 152 -11.75 -2.66 29.90
C ASP A 152 -10.48 -1.83 29.56
N ALA A 153 -9.86 -2.06 28.40
CA ALA A 153 -8.60 -1.41 28.00
C ALA A 153 -8.80 -0.39 26.87
N TRP A 154 -9.59 0.65 27.14
CA TRP A 154 -10.04 1.68 26.20
C TRP A 154 -8.96 2.56 25.54
N VAL A 155 -7.66 2.36 25.80
CA VAL A 155 -6.63 3.37 25.46
C VAL A 155 -5.52 2.86 24.55
N LEU A 156 -5.19 1.56 24.56
CA LEU A 156 -4.20 1.00 23.63
C LEU A 156 -4.83 0.34 22.40
N VAL A 157 -6.05 -0.20 22.55
CA VAL A 157 -6.77 -0.86 21.46
C VAL A 157 -7.32 0.15 20.44
N ALA A 158 -7.59 1.40 20.84
CA ALA A 158 -8.11 2.44 19.93
C ALA A 158 -7.08 2.98 18.90
N LEU A 159 -5.78 2.76 19.11
CA LEU A 159 -4.73 3.21 18.17
C LEU A 159 -4.54 2.27 16.98
N VAL A 160 -5.03 1.03 17.07
CA VAL A 160 -4.88 0.00 16.02
C VAL A 160 -6.21 -0.67 15.68
N SER A 161 -7.27 -0.42 16.45
CA SER A 161 -8.50 -1.18 16.31
C SER A 161 -9.80 -0.45 16.66
N SER A 162 -10.82 -0.69 15.83
CA SER A 162 -12.23 -0.45 16.13
C SER A 162 -12.83 -1.71 16.78
N PHE A 163 -14.00 -1.61 17.39
CA PHE A 163 -14.70 -2.76 17.96
C PHE A 163 -15.95 -3.11 17.14
N VAL A 164 -16.09 -4.38 16.76
CA VAL A 164 -17.30 -4.93 16.14
C VAL A 164 -17.67 -6.19 16.92
N ASP A 165 -18.91 -6.26 17.42
CA ASP A 165 -19.41 -7.39 18.23
C ASP A 165 -18.50 -7.80 19.40
N GLY A 166 -17.93 -6.80 20.10
CA GLY A 166 -17.05 -7.01 21.24
C GLY A 166 -15.62 -7.43 20.90
N ARG A 167 -15.23 -7.42 19.62
CA ARG A 167 -13.89 -7.83 19.15
C ARG A 167 -13.14 -6.68 18.52
N ALA A 168 -11.82 -6.65 18.73
CA ALA A 168 -10.94 -5.71 18.04
C ALA A 168 -10.87 -6.05 16.53
N VAL A 169 -10.91 -5.03 15.68
CA VAL A 169 -10.73 -5.10 14.23
C VAL A 169 -9.79 -3.99 13.77
N GLY A 170 -8.99 -4.18 12.73
CA GLY A 170 -8.03 -3.19 12.26
C GLY A 170 -7.86 -3.16 10.75
N GLU A 171 -6.99 -2.28 10.26
CA GLU A 171 -6.67 -2.12 8.84
C GLU A 171 -5.15 -1.94 8.66
N MET A 172 -4.63 -2.38 7.51
CA MET A 172 -3.22 -2.17 7.15
C MET A 172 -3.01 -0.75 6.63
N THR A 173 -1.90 -0.12 7.03
CA THR A 173 -1.52 1.22 6.60
C THR A 173 -0.15 1.20 5.93
N SER A 174 0.22 2.28 5.26
CA SER A 174 1.55 2.47 4.66
C SER A 174 2.69 2.60 5.68
N GLY A 175 2.36 2.87 6.95
CA GLY A 175 3.34 2.97 8.03
C GLY A 175 2.81 3.69 9.27
N GLY A 176 3.67 3.78 10.30
CA GLY A 176 3.25 4.25 11.63
C GLY A 176 2.68 5.67 11.68
N SER A 177 3.12 6.57 10.79
CA SER A 177 2.54 7.93 10.73
C SER A 177 1.08 7.92 10.25
N GLU A 178 0.74 7.08 9.29
CA GLU A 178 -0.64 6.93 8.81
C GLU A 178 -1.51 6.22 9.85
N SER A 179 -0.99 5.20 10.54
CA SER A 179 -1.71 4.55 11.65
C SER A 179 -2.12 5.55 12.74
N ILE A 180 -1.21 6.44 13.16
CA ILE A 180 -1.50 7.49 14.14
C ILE A 180 -2.58 8.44 13.63
N LEU A 181 -2.46 8.89 12.37
CA LEU A 181 -3.43 9.79 11.76
C LEU A 181 -4.83 9.16 11.71
N MET A 182 -4.94 7.90 11.28
CA MET A 182 -6.21 7.19 11.16
C MET A 182 -6.88 6.95 12.52
N ALA A 183 -6.11 6.58 13.54
CA ALA A 183 -6.62 6.45 14.91
C ALA A 183 -7.15 7.78 15.46
N MET A 184 -6.38 8.85 15.28
CA MET A 184 -6.77 10.20 15.69
C MET A 184 -8.03 10.68 14.98
N LYS A 185 -8.14 10.42 13.67
CA LYS A 185 -9.34 10.73 12.89
C LYS A 185 -10.55 9.96 13.40
N ALA A 186 -10.42 8.64 13.58
CA ALA A 186 -11.50 7.78 14.04
C ALA A 186 -12.04 8.24 15.40
N MET A 187 -11.15 8.52 16.35
CA MET A 187 -11.53 9.00 17.68
C MET A 187 -12.16 10.40 17.66
N ARG A 188 -11.67 11.31 16.82
CA ARG A 188 -12.27 12.64 16.63
C ARG A 188 -13.70 12.53 16.10
N ASP A 189 -13.90 11.73 15.06
CA ASP A 189 -15.18 11.58 14.37
C ASP A 189 -16.19 10.89 15.30
N TRP A 190 -15.78 9.82 15.98
CA TRP A 190 -16.58 9.16 17.03
C TRP A 190 -16.94 10.12 18.17
N GLY A 191 -15.99 10.89 18.68
CA GLY A 191 -16.24 11.85 19.76
C GLY A 191 -17.22 12.96 19.35
N ARG A 192 -17.15 13.39 18.08
CA ARG A 192 -18.10 14.36 17.53
C ARG A 192 -19.51 13.77 17.43
N GLU A 193 -19.64 12.58 16.86
CA GLU A 193 -20.94 11.95 16.57
C GLU A 193 -21.63 11.42 17.83
N VAL A 194 -20.89 10.71 18.68
CA VAL A 194 -21.46 9.97 19.84
C VAL A 194 -21.47 10.83 21.11
N LYS A 195 -20.46 11.69 21.29
CA LYS A 195 -20.31 12.50 22.52
C LYS A 195 -20.65 13.98 22.31
N GLY A 196 -20.89 14.43 21.08
CA GLY A 196 -21.20 15.82 20.76
C GLY A 196 -19.99 16.76 20.90
N VAL A 197 -18.77 16.24 20.82
CA VAL A 197 -17.54 17.03 21.00
C VAL A 197 -17.34 17.95 19.81
N LYS A 198 -17.37 19.27 20.07
CA LYS A 198 -17.18 20.29 19.03
C LYS A 198 -15.71 20.51 18.67
N GLN A 199 -14.84 20.49 19.69
CA GLN A 199 -13.40 20.66 19.55
C GLN A 199 -12.68 19.51 20.24
N ALA A 200 -12.03 18.64 19.47
CA ALA A 200 -11.30 17.50 20.01
C ALA A 200 -9.93 17.94 20.54
N GLU A 201 -9.56 17.41 21.71
CA GLU A 201 -8.28 17.63 22.34
C GLU A 201 -7.50 16.32 22.55
N VAL A 202 -6.20 16.35 22.29
CA VAL A 202 -5.28 15.21 22.41
C VAL A 202 -4.32 15.49 23.55
N VAL A 203 -4.25 14.58 24.52
CA VAL A 203 -3.35 14.69 25.68
C VAL A 203 -2.27 13.62 25.59
N MET A 204 -1.02 14.05 25.47
CA MET A 204 0.10 13.14 25.25
C MET A 204 1.36 13.54 26.02
N SER A 205 2.29 12.60 26.14
CA SER A 205 3.64 12.89 26.63
C SER A 205 4.39 13.82 25.66
N VAL A 206 5.26 14.66 26.19
CA VAL A 206 6.23 15.44 25.40
C VAL A 206 7.13 14.56 24.50
N THR A 207 7.34 13.30 24.88
CA THR A 207 8.16 12.32 24.12
C THR A 207 7.39 11.60 23.01
N GLY A 208 6.08 11.82 22.87
CA GLY A 208 5.31 11.12 21.85
C GLY A 208 5.70 11.55 20.43
N HIS A 209 5.47 10.66 19.46
CA HIS A 209 5.93 10.84 18.09
C HIS A 209 5.38 12.13 17.46
N SER A 210 6.19 12.83 16.66
CA SER A 210 5.78 14.04 15.92
C SER A 210 4.60 13.85 14.95
N ALA A 211 4.17 12.61 14.72
CA ALA A 211 3.00 12.29 13.89
C ALA A 211 1.70 12.71 14.57
N PHE A 212 1.67 12.78 15.91
CA PHE A 212 0.54 13.32 16.66
C PHE A 212 0.35 14.82 16.39
N ASP A 213 1.44 15.61 16.39
CA ASP A 213 1.38 17.04 16.06
C ASP A 213 0.90 17.26 14.62
N LYS A 214 1.47 16.51 13.67
CA LYS A 214 1.05 16.54 12.26
C LYS A 214 -0.44 16.24 12.12
N SER A 215 -0.89 15.16 12.76
CA SER A 215 -2.28 14.72 12.68
C SER A 215 -3.25 15.69 13.35
N ALA A 216 -2.87 16.27 14.49
CA ALA A 216 -3.66 17.30 15.16
C ALA A 216 -3.85 18.53 14.27
N SER A 217 -2.78 18.98 13.60
CA SER A 217 -2.84 20.08 12.63
C SER A 217 -3.74 19.76 11.44
N LEU A 218 -3.59 18.58 10.83
CA LEU A 218 -4.40 18.15 9.68
C LEU A 218 -5.89 17.99 10.01
N LEU A 219 -6.21 17.53 11.22
CA LEU A 219 -7.57 17.19 11.64
C LEU A 219 -8.27 18.31 12.42
N GLY A 220 -7.61 19.47 12.62
CA GLY A 220 -8.17 20.61 13.35
C GLY A 220 -8.34 20.35 14.85
N MET A 221 -7.47 19.54 15.45
CA MET A 221 -7.51 19.19 16.86
C MET A 221 -6.49 19.97 17.68
N LYS A 222 -6.76 20.15 18.97
CA LYS A 222 -5.84 20.80 19.89
C LYS A 222 -4.97 19.77 20.60
N ILE A 223 -3.69 20.06 20.77
CA ILE A 223 -2.75 19.16 21.45
C ILE A 223 -2.31 19.77 22.78
N ARG A 224 -2.32 18.96 23.84
CA ARG A 224 -1.77 19.30 25.15
C ARG A 224 -0.68 18.29 25.49
N LYS A 225 0.55 18.78 25.61
CA LYS A 225 1.71 17.95 25.95
C LYS A 225 2.07 18.16 27.42
N GLY A 226 2.17 17.07 28.18
CA GLY A 226 2.57 17.10 29.59
C GLY A 226 4.03 16.69 29.80
N SER A 227 4.78 17.46 30.59
CA SER A 227 6.13 17.10 31.06
C SER A 227 6.06 16.57 32.49
N GLY A 228 6.19 15.26 32.68
CA GLY A 228 6.25 14.66 34.01
C GLY A 228 7.17 13.44 34.03
N SER A 229 7.64 13.07 35.23
CA SER A 229 8.50 11.89 35.56
C SER A 229 7.97 10.55 35.03
N TYR A 230 6.75 10.55 34.50
CA TYR A 230 6.07 9.46 33.80
C TYR A 230 6.62 9.13 32.41
N ALA A 231 7.71 9.78 31.96
CA ALA A 231 8.36 9.52 30.68
C ALA A 231 8.92 8.08 30.56
N HIS A 232 9.08 7.37 31.69
CA HIS A 232 9.45 5.96 31.76
C HIS A 232 8.46 5.12 32.57
N HIS A 233 7.27 5.59 32.92
CA HIS A 233 6.21 4.81 33.55
C HIS A 233 4.93 5.63 33.47
N THR A 234 3.98 5.26 32.63
CA THR A 234 2.71 6.01 32.50
C THR A 234 1.73 5.55 33.57
N THR A 235 1.28 6.46 34.43
CA THR A 235 0.31 6.18 35.51
C THR A 235 -1.08 6.68 35.09
N TYR A 236 -2.09 5.83 35.30
CA TYR A 236 -3.49 6.14 35.01
C TYR A 236 -4.08 6.99 36.14
N HIS A 237 -4.47 8.23 35.83
CA HIS A 237 -5.47 8.93 36.63
C HIS A 237 -6.71 9.12 35.76
N ALA A 238 -7.74 8.30 36.04
CA ALA A 238 -9.09 8.65 35.66
C ALA A 238 -9.43 9.95 36.40
N LEU A 239 -9.76 11.00 35.66
CA LEU A 239 -10.36 12.20 36.24
C LEU A 239 -11.57 11.75 37.06
N SER A 240 -11.58 12.14 38.34
CA SER A 240 -12.64 11.82 39.29
C SER A 240 -14.03 12.07 38.69
N PRO A 241 -15.01 11.16 38.86
CA PRO A 241 -16.38 11.43 38.43
C PRO A 241 -16.92 12.64 39.21
N PRO A 242 -17.64 13.58 38.57
CA PRO A 242 -18.39 14.59 39.29
C PRO A 242 -19.56 13.93 40.03
N SER A 243 -19.43 13.78 41.36
CA SER A 243 -20.46 13.48 42.40
C SER A 243 -21.46 12.31 42.17
N PRO A 244 -22.00 11.69 43.24
CA PRO A 244 -22.41 10.29 43.20
C PRO A 244 -23.84 10.13 42.68
N LEU A 245 -24.01 9.33 41.62
CA LEU A 245 -25.20 8.52 41.46
C LEU A 245 -24.94 7.14 42.10
N PRO A 246 -25.91 6.55 42.82
CA PRO A 246 -25.69 5.28 43.51
C PRO A 246 -25.42 4.15 42.50
N PRO A 247 -24.47 3.24 42.78
CA PRO A 247 -24.05 2.21 41.85
C PRO A 247 -25.11 1.10 41.71
N LEU A 248 -25.39 0.72 40.46
CA LEU A 248 -26.33 -0.35 40.10
C LEU A 248 -25.71 -1.76 40.15
N PHE A 249 -24.45 -1.94 40.59
CA PHE A 249 -23.80 -3.25 40.71
C PHE A 249 -22.78 -3.32 41.87
N PRO A 250 -22.58 -4.50 42.49
CA PRO A 250 -21.80 -4.65 43.73
C PRO A 250 -20.27 -4.61 43.56
N PRO A 251 -19.50 -4.28 44.62
CA PRO A 251 -18.09 -3.85 44.55
C PRO A 251 -17.05 -4.96 44.42
N SER A 252 -17.43 -6.19 44.04
CA SER A 252 -16.56 -7.38 44.17
C SER A 252 -15.57 -7.62 43.02
N LEU A 253 -15.35 -6.65 42.12
CA LEU A 253 -14.48 -6.82 40.93
C LEU A 253 -13.15 -6.03 40.98
N PHE A 254 -12.85 -5.32 42.07
CA PHE A 254 -11.55 -4.66 42.23
C PHE A 254 -10.49 -5.64 42.75
N THR A 255 -9.97 -6.52 41.88
CA THR A 255 -8.77 -7.33 42.17
C THR A 255 -7.56 -6.89 41.34
N SER A 256 -6.64 -6.21 42.04
CA SER A 256 -5.19 -5.99 41.91
C SER A 256 -4.30 -6.69 40.84
N ARG A 257 -4.73 -6.88 39.59
CA ARG A 257 -3.81 -7.30 38.50
C ARG A 257 -3.89 -6.42 37.26
N GLN A 258 -3.48 -5.15 37.40
CA GLN A 258 -3.13 -4.32 36.24
C GLN A 258 -1.69 -4.63 35.83
N ARG A 259 -1.51 -5.33 34.71
CA ARG A 259 -0.20 -5.59 34.10
C ARG A 259 0.18 -4.40 33.25
N TRP A 260 1.33 -3.82 33.57
CA TRP A 260 1.81 -2.52 33.10
C TRP A 260 2.45 -2.62 31.70
N LEU A 261 1.99 -1.80 30.75
CA LEU A 261 2.68 -1.54 29.48
C LEU A 261 2.95 -0.05 29.33
N HIS A 262 4.18 0.28 28.93
CA HIS A 262 4.70 1.65 28.79
C HIS A 262 4.23 2.30 27.48
N GLY A 263 3.82 3.57 27.53
CA GLY A 263 3.66 4.42 26.33
C GLY A 263 2.22 4.74 25.90
N SER A 264 1.35 5.14 26.82
CA SER A 264 -0.05 5.48 26.48
C SER A 264 -0.24 6.95 26.06
N ILE A 265 -1.00 7.17 24.97
CA ILE A 265 -1.59 8.46 24.57
C ILE A 265 -3.05 8.46 25.01
N PHE A 266 -3.55 9.58 25.55
CA PHE A 266 -4.96 9.73 25.93
C PHE A 266 -5.63 10.79 25.05
N ILE A 267 -6.75 10.46 24.43
CA ILE A 267 -7.61 11.46 23.79
C ILE A 267 -8.67 11.84 24.82
N VAL A 268 -8.61 13.08 25.31
CA VAL A 268 -9.53 13.59 26.33
C VAL A 268 -10.60 14.42 25.65
N PHE A 269 -11.85 14.04 25.85
CA PHE A 269 -13.00 14.74 25.31
C PHE A 269 -13.60 15.64 26.39
N GLU A 270 -13.40 16.96 26.26
CA GLU A 270 -14.04 17.94 27.15
C GLU A 270 -15.40 18.33 26.56
N LYS A 271 -16.47 18.20 27.35
CA LYS A 271 -17.83 18.56 26.94
C LYS A 271 -18.01 20.05 27.25
N GLY A 272 -17.98 20.88 26.20
CA GLY A 272 -18.32 22.30 26.29
C GLY A 272 -19.82 22.53 26.44
#